data_AF-A0AAW9I6E5-F1
#
_entry.id   AF-A0AAW9I6E5-F1
#
_cell.length_a   1.000
_cell.length_b   1.000
_cell.length_c   1.000
_cell.angle_alpha   90.00
_cell.angle_beta   90.00
_cell.angle_gamma   90.00
#
_symmetry.space_group_name_H-M   'P 1'
#
loop_
_entity.id
_entity.type
_entity.pdbx_description
1 polymer ?
#
loop_
_entity_poly.entity_id
_entity_poly.type
_entity_poly.pdbx_seq_one_letter_code
_entity_poly.pdbx_strand_id
1 'polypeptide(L)' 'MEKEFEIQGCVTVPDKVSQEEFFDKFIDFIESNNWSFGGGINEIIDGYYINSDGTKGKHVLDE' A
#
# COMPACT_ATOMS: atom_id res chain seq x y z
N MET A 1 13.39 -3.05 22.97
CA MET A 1 13.81 -1.93 22.11
C MET A 1 13.51 -2.37 20.70
N GLU A 2 12.62 -1.64 20.03
CA GLU A 2 12.13 -1.99 18.70
C GLU A 2 12.88 -1.17 17.66
N LYS A 3 13.08 -1.74 16.47
CA LYS A 3 13.75 -1.10 15.34
C LYS A 3 12.77 -1.09 14.17
N GLU A 4 12.52 0.09 13.63
CA GLU A 4 11.60 0.29 12.50
C GLU A 4 12.35 0.75 11.26
N PHE A 5 11.75 0.51 10.09
CA PHE A 5 12.24 0.99 8.80
C PHE A 5 11.06 1.63 8.06
N GLU A 6 11.26 2.86 7.58
CA GLU A 6 10.31 3.53 6.66
C GLU A 6 10.65 3.16 5.21
N ILE A 7 9.65 2.79 4.42
CA ILE A 7 9.78 2.50 2.99
C ILE A 7 8.91 3.49 2.22
N GLN A 8 9.55 4.35 1.42
CA GLN A 8 8.88 5.31 0.55
C GLN A 8 8.88 4.82 -0.90
N GLY A 9 7.70 4.56 -1.47
CA GLY A 9 7.57 4.09 -2.84
C GLY A 9 6.21 3.47 -3.15
N CYS A 10 6.05 3.00 -4.40
CA CYS A 10 4.86 2.28 -4.86
C CYS A 10 5.25 0.87 -5.34
N VAL A 11 4.40 -0.11 -5.08
CA VAL A 11 4.52 -1.45 -5.67
C VAL A 11 3.58 -1.54 -6.86
N THR A 12 4.09 -1.90 -8.03
CA THR A 12 3.27 -2.13 -9.22
C THR A 12 2.91 -3.61 -9.33
N VAL A 13 1.62 -3.90 -9.42
CA VAL A 13 1.06 -5.24 -9.57
C VAL A 13 0.19 -5.32 -10.84
N PRO A 14 -0.12 -6.52 -11.36
CA PRO A 14 -1.09 -6.66 -12.45
C PRO A 14 -2.46 -6.06 -12.08
N ASP A 15 -3.13 -5.47 -13.06
CA ASP A 15 -4.44 -4.80 -12.95
C ASP A 15 -5.55 -5.65 -12.31
N LYS A 16 -5.48 -6.97 -12.48
CA LYS A 16 -6.44 -7.93 -11.92
C LYS A 16 -6.28 -8.18 -10.42
N VAL A 17 -5.18 -7.73 -9.79
CA VAL A 17 -4.94 -7.93 -8.35
C VAL A 17 -5.70 -6.86 -7.59
N SER A 18 -6.60 -7.28 -6.69
CA SER A 18 -7.33 -6.34 -5.84
C SER A 18 -6.44 -5.79 -4.73
N GLN A 19 -6.82 -4.63 -4.18
CA GLN A 19 -6.13 -4.04 -3.03
C GLN A 19 -6.10 -5.02 -1.83
N GLU A 20 -7.19 -5.75 -1.59
CA GLU A 20 -7.31 -6.75 -0.52
C GLU A 20 -6.35 -7.92 -0.76
N GLU A 21 -6.34 -8.53 -1.95
CA GLU A 21 -5.44 -9.64 -2.28
C GLU A 21 -3.97 -9.23 -2.12
N PHE A 22 -3.61 -8.02 -2.55
CA PHE A 22 -2.26 -7.51 -2.37
C PHE A 22 -1.92 -7.29 -0.89
N PHE A 23 -2.83 -6.66 -0.13
CA PHE A 23 -2.57 -6.32 1.26
C PHE A 23 -2.44 -7.58 2.12
N ASP A 24 -3.28 -8.59 1.91
CA ASP A 24 -3.18 -9.88 2.59
C ASP A 24 -1.82 -10.54 2.34
N LYS A 25 -1.39 -10.62 1.07
CA LYS A 25 -0.07 -11.16 0.71
C LYS A 25 1.09 -10.38 1.32
N PHE A 26 0.96 -9.06 1.42
CA PHE A 26 1.97 -8.21 2.04
C PHE A 26 2.06 -8.45 3.55
N ILE A 27 0.91 -8.48 4.25
CA ILE A 27 0.86 -8.77 5.68
C ILE A 27 1.38 -10.17 5.98
N ASP A 28 0.97 -11.19 5.21
CA ASP A 28 1.47 -12.56 5.33
C ASP A 28 3.01 -12.61 5.24
N PHE A 29 3.60 -11.87 4.29
CA PHE A 29 5.05 -11.79 4.15
C PHE A 29 5.71 -11.17 5.39
N ILE A 30 5.18 -10.06 5.91
CA ILE A 30 5.73 -9.38 7.10
C ILE A 30 5.62 -10.29 8.33
N GLU A 31 4.45 -10.86 8.59
CA GLU A 31 4.19 -11.69 9.76
C GLU A 31 4.97 -13.01 9.73
N SER A 32 5.19 -13.59 8.53
CA SER A 32 6.04 -14.79 8.37
C SER A 32 7.50 -14.61 8.82
N ASN A 33 7.95 -13.34 8.97
CA ASN A 33 9.27 -12.99 9.47
C ASN A 33 9.26 -12.54 10.94
N ASN A 34 8.15 -12.73 11.67
CA ASN A 34 7.92 -12.23 13.03
C ASN A 34 8.06 -10.70 13.14
N TRP A 35 7.69 -9.97 12.09
CA TRP A 35 7.63 -8.51 12.07
C TRP A 35 6.18 -8.04 12.21
N SER A 36 6.00 -6.76 12.46
CA SER A 36 4.70 -6.08 12.45
C SER A 36 4.73 -4.92 11.47
N PHE A 37 3.60 -4.68 10.79
CA PHE A 37 3.42 -3.51 9.94
C PHE A 37 2.40 -2.57 10.56
N GLY A 38 2.88 -1.44 11.09
CA GLY A 38 2.03 -0.37 11.61
C GLY A 38 1.66 0.62 10.50
N GLY A 39 0.56 0.37 9.78
CA GLY A 39 0.16 1.24 8.68
C GLY A 39 -1.09 0.78 7.93
N GLY A 40 -1.31 1.36 6.76
CA GLY A 40 -2.39 1.02 5.86
C GLY A 40 -1.94 1.08 4.40
N ILE A 41 -2.90 0.87 3.50
CA ILE A 41 -2.68 0.89 2.06
C ILE A 41 -3.61 1.91 1.41
N ASN A 42 -3.14 2.52 0.31
CA ASN A 42 -3.96 3.33 -0.57
C ASN A 42 -3.80 2.84 -2.01
N GLU A 43 -4.91 2.70 -2.73
CA GLU A 43 -4.90 2.44 -4.17
C GLU A 43 -4.50 3.71 -4.93
N ILE A 44 -3.68 3.54 -5.97
CA ILE A 44 -3.25 4.60 -6.87
C ILE A 44 -3.54 4.17 -8.31
N ILE A 45 -4.28 5.00 -9.05
CA ILE A 45 -4.56 4.78 -10.48
C ILE A 45 -4.14 6.03 -11.26
N ASP A 46 -3.33 5.83 -12.31
CA ASP A 46 -2.74 6.89 -13.13
C ASP A 46 -2.03 8.00 -12.31
N GLY A 47 -1.41 7.64 -11.19
CA GLY A 47 -0.72 8.59 -10.32
C GLY A 47 -1.61 9.36 -9.34
N TYR A 48 -2.89 9.01 -9.21
CA TYR A 48 -3.81 9.62 -8.24
C TYR A 48 -4.18 8.64 -7.15
N TYR A 49 -4.18 9.09 -5.89
CA TYR A 49 -4.80 8.33 -4.80
C TYR A 49 -6.30 8.17 -5.05
N ILE A 50 -6.85 7.00 -4.74
CA ILE A 50 -8.28 6.74 -4.88
C ILE A 50 -8.97 6.86 -3.53
N ASN A 51 -10.00 7.71 -3.47
CA ASN A 51 -10.83 7.90 -2.29
C ASN A 51 -11.76 6.70 -2.07
N SER A 52 -12.31 6.56 -0.87
CA SER A 52 -13.25 5.47 -0.55
C SER A 52 -14.53 5.46 -1.40
N ASP A 53 -14.88 6.58 -2.03
CA ASP A 53 -16.02 6.70 -2.96
C ASP A 53 -15.66 6.41 -4.43
N GLY A 54 -14.40 6.04 -4.70
CA GLY A 54 -13.87 5.73 -6.03
C GLY A 54 -13.43 6.95 -6.84
N THR A 55 -13.52 8.16 -6.29
CA THR A 55 -13.03 9.37 -6.98
C THR A 55 -11.51 9.52 -6.88
N LYS A 56 -10.91 10.21 -7.87
CA LYS A 56 -9.48 10.56 -7.83
C LYS A 56 -9.26 11.69 -6.80
N GLY A 57 -8.37 11.44 -5.85
CA GLY A 57 -7.86 12.41 -4.88
C GLY A 57 -6.65 13.19 -5.42
N LYS A 58 -5.71 13.53 -4.54
CA LYS A 58 -4.48 14.26 -4.91
C LYS A 58 -3.58 13.39 -5.81
N HIS A 59 -2.81 14.02 -6.69
CA HIS A 59 -1.77 13.31 -7.42
C HIS A 59 -0.63 12.96 -6.45
N VAL A 60 0.03 11.82 -6.64
CA VAL A 60 1.10 11.34 -5.74
C VAL A 60 2.35 12.22 -5.74
N LEU A 61 2.48 13.09 -6.76
CA LEU A 61 3.57 14.06 -6.89
C LEU A 61 3.17 15.48 -6.46
N ASP A 62 1.90 15.70 -6.08
CA ASP A 62 1.48 16.99 -5.54
C ASP A 62 1.93 17.04 -4.07
N GLU A 63 3.00 17.79 -3.81
CA GLU A 63 3.53 18.10 -2.47
C GLU A 63 2.53 18.93 -1.64
#